data_AF-A0A1I6GPM9-F1
#
_entry.id   AF-A0A1I6GPM9-F1
#
_cell.length_a   1.000
_cell.length_b   1.000
_cell.length_c   1.000
_cell.angle_alpha   90.00
_cell.angle_beta   90.00
_cell.angle_gamma   90.00
#
_symmetry.space_group_name_H-M   'P 1'
#
loop_
_entity.id
_entity.type
_entity.pdbx_description
1 polymer ?
#
loop_
_entity_poly.entity_id
_entity_poly.type
_entity_poly.pdbx_seq_one_letter_code
_entity_poly.pdbx_strand_id
1 'polypeptide(L)'
;MRHLPLAILAGSCYLFAAAPAAVAGDSIEVKVHEVSEKGTEASVGTVTLVEHDHGVLIRPELKGLEPGLHGFHLHQNPDCGPSSKDGKVTPGGAAGGHYDPKDKKSHQGPYSDDGHLGDLPALFVNGDGHATHPVLAPRLELSDFHDRAVVVHQGGDNYSDEPEALGGGGARVACGVIRP
;
A
#
# COMPACT_ATOMS: atom_id res chain seq x y z
N MET A 1 -54.25 21.12 -55.53
CA MET A 1 -52.81 21.19 -55.21
C MET A 1 -52.63 20.58 -53.83
N ARG A 2 -51.87 19.49 -53.71
CA ARG A 2 -51.76 18.65 -52.51
C ARG A 2 -50.76 19.30 -51.54
N HIS A 3 -51.18 19.63 -50.32
CA HIS A 3 -50.28 20.06 -49.26
C HIS A 3 -49.92 18.86 -48.38
N LEU A 4 -48.62 18.57 -48.29
CA LEU A 4 -48.02 17.46 -47.54
C LEU A 4 -47.75 17.92 -46.09
N PRO A 5 -48.02 17.11 -45.05
CA PRO A 5 -47.74 17.52 -43.68
C PRO A 5 -46.25 17.35 -43.36
N LEU A 6 -45.67 18.39 -42.75
CA LEU A 6 -44.30 18.44 -42.28
C LEU A 6 -44.19 17.65 -40.95
N ALA A 7 -43.57 16.47 -40.99
CA ALA A 7 -43.31 15.67 -39.80
C ALA A 7 -42.05 16.21 -39.08
N ILE A 8 -42.22 16.74 -37.87
CA ILE A 8 -41.13 17.17 -37.00
C ILE A 8 -40.59 15.93 -36.28
N LEU A 9 -39.43 15.41 -36.69
CA LEU A 9 -38.68 14.42 -35.92
C LEU A 9 -37.92 15.12 -34.80
N ALA A 10 -38.39 14.94 -33.56
CA ALA A 10 -37.64 15.28 -32.36
C ALA A 10 -36.48 14.29 -32.19
N GLY A 11 -35.27 14.69 -32.60
CA GLY A 11 -34.04 13.93 -32.35
C GLY A 11 -33.65 14.08 -30.88
N SER A 12 -33.98 13.08 -30.06
CA SER A 12 -33.48 12.99 -28.69
C SER A 12 -32.00 12.62 -28.72
N CYS A 13 -31.14 13.60 -28.45
CA CYS A 13 -29.70 13.41 -28.34
C CYS A 13 -29.38 12.71 -27.02
N TYR A 14 -29.28 11.37 -27.04
CA TYR A 14 -28.80 10.61 -25.89
C TYR A 14 -27.28 10.80 -25.77
N LEU A 15 -26.87 11.66 -24.84
CA LEU A 15 -25.50 11.73 -24.36
C LEU A 15 -25.19 10.43 -23.61
N PHE A 16 -24.54 9.48 -24.30
CA PHE A 16 -23.89 8.36 -23.65
C PHE A 16 -22.69 8.91 -22.86
N ALA A 17 -22.86 9.05 -21.54
CA ALA A 17 -21.73 9.23 -20.64
C ALA A 17 -20.91 7.92 -20.68
N ALA A 18 -19.80 7.92 -21.41
CA ALA A 18 -18.83 6.84 -21.33
C ALA A 18 -18.24 6.86 -19.92
N ALA A 19 -18.63 5.90 -19.09
CA ALA A 19 -17.94 5.65 -17.83
C ALA A 19 -16.46 5.35 -18.15
N PRO A 20 -15.49 5.94 -17.43
CA PRO A 20 -14.10 5.59 -17.64
C PRO A 20 -13.94 4.09 -17.40
N ALA A 21 -13.39 3.39 -18.40
CA ALA A 21 -13.06 1.98 -18.24
C ALA A 21 -12.08 1.86 -17.07
N ALA A 22 -12.45 1.08 -16.05
CA ALA A 22 -11.49 0.67 -15.05
C ALA A 22 -10.37 -0.07 -15.79
N VAL A 23 -9.14 0.45 -15.70
CA VAL A 23 -7.96 -0.25 -16.21
C VAL A 23 -7.82 -1.50 -15.36
N ALA A 24 -8.21 -2.64 -15.93
CA ALA A 24 -8.14 -3.95 -15.29
C ALA A 24 -6.72 -4.50 -15.45
N GLY A 25 -5.80 -4.01 -14.61
CA GLY A 25 -4.53 -4.70 -14.36
C GLY A 25 -4.74 -5.82 -13.34
N ASP A 26 -3.85 -6.83 -13.33
CA ASP A 26 -3.84 -7.84 -12.28
C ASP A 26 -3.73 -7.14 -10.91
N SER A 27 -4.46 -7.67 -9.94
CA SER A 27 -4.53 -7.05 -8.62
C SER A 27 -4.60 -8.07 -7.49
N ILE A 28 -4.00 -7.70 -6.36
CA ILE A 28 -3.98 -8.49 -5.14
C ILE A 28 -4.59 -7.63 -4.02
N GLU A 29 -5.65 -8.13 -3.39
CA GLU A 29 -6.21 -7.51 -2.20
C GLU A 29 -5.57 -8.10 -0.94
N VAL A 30 -4.97 -7.24 -0.12
CA VAL A 30 -4.28 -7.61 1.11
C VAL A 30 -5.08 -7.10 2.30
N LYS A 31 -5.53 -8.00 3.17
CA LYS A 31 -6.17 -7.61 4.42
C LYS A 31 -5.12 -7.22 5.44
N VAL A 32 -5.25 -6.02 6.00
CA VAL A 32 -4.32 -5.46 6.97
C VAL A 32 -4.94 -5.51 8.37
N HIS A 33 -4.13 -5.91 9.35
CA HIS A 33 -4.51 -6.07 10.74
C HIS A 33 -3.59 -5.25 11.64
N GLU A 34 -4.14 -4.72 12.73
CA GLU A 34 -3.34 -4.25 13.86
C GLU A 34 -2.42 -5.38 14.36
N VAL A 35 -1.23 -5.01 14.83
CA VAL A 35 -0.29 -5.96 15.44
C VAL A 35 0.09 -5.52 16.84
N SER A 36 0.16 -6.50 17.75
CA SER A 36 0.64 -6.31 19.11
C SER A 36 1.60 -7.44 19.50
N GLU A 37 2.09 -7.41 20.74
CA GLU A 37 2.90 -8.49 21.30
C GLU A 37 2.14 -9.83 21.36
N LYS A 38 0.80 -9.79 21.30
CA LYS A 38 -0.07 -10.98 21.27
C LYS A 38 -0.27 -11.54 19.84
N GLY A 39 0.20 -10.81 18.83
CA GLY A 39 0.05 -11.14 17.41
C GLY A 39 -0.91 -10.22 16.66
N THR A 40 -1.55 -10.75 15.63
CA THR A 40 -2.50 -9.99 14.79
C THR A 40 -3.84 -9.81 15.49
N GLU A 41 -4.37 -8.59 15.45
CA GLU A 41 -5.63 -8.21 16.11
C GLU A 41 -6.71 -7.84 15.09
N ALA A 42 -7.49 -6.79 15.37
CA ALA A 42 -8.58 -6.34 14.51
C ALA A 42 -8.07 -5.90 13.13
N SER A 43 -8.91 -6.05 12.12
CA SER A 43 -8.58 -5.55 10.79
C SER A 43 -8.76 -4.04 10.73
N VAL A 44 -7.77 -3.36 10.18
CA VAL A 44 -7.79 -1.91 9.91
C VAL A 44 -8.24 -1.60 8.48
N GLY A 45 -8.49 -2.61 7.65
CA GLY A 45 -8.96 -2.44 6.28
C GLY A 45 -8.16 -3.28 5.29
N THR A 46 -8.07 -2.80 4.05
CA THR A 46 -7.36 -3.48 2.96
C THR A 46 -6.37 -2.55 2.26
N VAL A 47 -5.38 -3.17 1.63
CA VAL A 47 -4.50 -2.53 0.65
C VAL A 47 -4.66 -3.31 -0.65
N THR A 48 -4.99 -2.63 -1.74
CA THR A 48 -5.04 -3.24 -3.08
C THR A 48 -3.78 -2.91 -3.85
N LEU A 49 -3.07 -3.94 -4.29
CA LEU A 49 -1.92 -3.84 -5.17
C LEU A 49 -2.42 -3.98 -6.61
N VAL A 50 -2.11 -3.03 -7.48
CA VAL A 50 -2.54 -3.05 -8.89
C VAL A 50 -1.33 -2.88 -9.78
N GLU A 51 -1.14 -3.80 -10.73
CA GLU A 51 -0.11 -3.66 -11.76
C GLU A 51 -0.34 -2.39 -12.60
N HIS A 52 0.74 -1.67 -12.88
CA HIS A 52 0.73 -0.43 -13.65
C HIS A 52 1.99 -0.32 -14.53
N ASP A 53 1.92 0.42 -15.63
CA ASP A 53 3.03 0.64 -16.58
C ASP A 53 4.30 1.27 -15.95
N HIS A 54 4.22 1.69 -14.69
CA HIS A 54 5.27 2.41 -13.97
C HIS A 54 5.53 1.81 -12.59
N GLY A 55 5.26 0.52 -12.41
CA GLY A 55 5.43 -0.21 -11.14
C GLY A 55 4.09 -0.67 -10.56
N VAL A 56 4.00 -0.77 -9.23
CA VAL A 56 2.75 -1.18 -8.55
C VAL A 56 2.05 0.02 -7.92
N LEU A 57 0.80 0.25 -8.31
CA LEU A 57 -0.07 1.22 -7.67
C LEU A 57 -0.70 0.59 -6.43
N ILE A 58 -0.42 1.16 -5.27
CA ILE A 58 -0.89 0.67 -3.97
C ILE A 58 -2.02 1.58 -3.50
N ARG A 59 -3.22 1.00 -3.35
CA ARG A 59 -4.44 1.70 -2.95
C ARG A 59 -4.85 1.28 -1.55
N PRO A 60 -4.55 2.07 -0.51
CA PRO A 60 -5.01 1.77 0.84
C PRO A 60 -6.49 2.14 0.98
N GLU A 61 -7.22 1.32 1.73
CA GLU A 61 -8.53 1.62 2.28
C GLU A 61 -8.48 1.23 3.76
N LEU A 62 -7.68 2.00 4.51
CA LEU A 62 -7.38 1.74 5.93
C LEU A 62 -8.05 2.77 6.83
N LYS A 63 -8.37 2.37 8.06
CA LYS A 63 -9.01 3.19 9.09
C LYS A 63 -8.49 2.86 10.49
N GLY A 64 -8.71 3.77 11.43
CA GLY A 64 -8.35 3.59 12.84
C GLY A 64 -6.87 3.75 13.12
N LEU A 65 -6.12 4.35 12.19
CA LEU A 65 -4.70 4.69 12.38
C LEU A 65 -4.57 6.12 12.93
N GLU A 66 -3.47 6.40 13.60
CA GLU A 66 -3.16 7.77 14.05
C GLU A 66 -2.99 8.71 12.85
N PRO A 67 -3.46 9.97 12.90
CA PRO A 67 -3.24 10.92 11.81
C PRO A 67 -1.76 11.26 11.60
N GLY A 68 -1.32 11.33 10.34
CA GLY A 68 0.05 11.72 9.98
C GLY A 68 0.66 10.88 8.86
N LEU A 69 1.98 11.01 8.70
CA LEU A 69 2.77 10.15 7.83
C LEU A 69 3.26 8.95 8.62
N HIS A 70 3.14 7.78 8.00
CA HIS A 70 3.60 6.50 8.53
C HIS A 70 4.59 5.86 7.57
N GLY A 71 5.69 5.34 8.10
CA GLY A 71 6.57 4.47 7.34
C GLY A 71 5.80 3.24 6.84
N PHE A 72 6.00 2.92 5.56
CA PHE A 72 5.23 1.89 4.89
C PHE A 72 6.15 1.09 4.00
N HIS A 73 6.29 -0.20 4.29
CA HIS A 73 7.32 -1.02 3.68
C HIS A 73 6.81 -2.41 3.34
N LEU A 74 7.40 -3.00 2.30
CA LEU A 74 7.33 -4.43 2.04
C LEU A 74 8.42 -5.12 2.86
N HIS A 75 8.03 -6.12 3.64
CA HIS A 75 8.90 -6.92 4.48
C HIS A 75 9.10 -8.33 3.92
N GLN A 76 10.26 -8.92 4.22
CA GLN A 76 10.78 -10.13 3.57
C GLN A 76 9.95 -11.40 3.79
N ASN A 77 9.28 -11.54 4.94
CA ASN A 77 8.58 -12.78 5.30
C ASN A 77 7.06 -12.60 5.25
N PRO A 78 6.30 -13.62 4.80
CA PRO A 78 4.83 -13.61 4.80
C PRO A 78 4.25 -13.93 6.19
N ASP A 79 4.68 -13.20 7.22
CA ASP A 79 4.28 -13.45 8.62
C ASP A 79 4.13 -12.15 9.41
N CYS A 80 2.93 -11.88 9.93
CA CYS A 80 2.63 -10.72 10.76
C CYS A 80 2.63 -11.03 12.27
N GLY A 81 3.10 -12.21 12.67
CA GLY A 81 3.24 -12.62 14.05
C GLY A 81 4.31 -11.80 14.81
N PRO A 82 4.31 -11.89 16.14
CA PRO A 82 5.34 -11.26 16.94
C PRO A 82 6.66 -12.04 16.82
N SER A 83 7.79 -11.37 17.03
CA SER A 83 9.08 -12.04 17.27
C SER A 83 9.61 -11.67 18.66
N SER A 84 10.48 -12.51 19.22
CA SER A 84 11.10 -12.25 20.53
C SER A 84 12.61 -12.37 20.44
N LYS A 85 13.31 -11.36 20.95
CA LYS A 85 14.76 -11.34 21.08
C LYS A 85 15.13 -10.73 22.41
N ASP A 86 15.99 -11.42 23.17
CA ASP A 86 16.49 -10.97 24.47
C ASP A 86 15.36 -10.59 25.47
N GLY A 87 14.23 -11.31 25.41
CA GLY A 87 13.06 -11.07 26.25
C GLY A 87 12.17 -9.89 25.83
N LYS A 88 12.53 -9.16 24.78
CA LYS A 88 11.70 -8.11 24.19
C LYS A 88 10.89 -8.67 23.02
N VAL A 89 9.56 -8.51 23.11
CA VAL A 89 8.65 -8.88 22.03
C VAL A 89 8.51 -7.71 21.06
N THR A 90 8.57 -8.00 19.76
CA THR A 90 8.33 -7.03 18.69
C THR A 90 7.02 -7.38 17.98
N PRO A 91 5.97 -6.55 18.10
CA PRO A 91 4.75 -6.69 17.30
C PRO A 91 5.07 -6.77 15.80
N GLY A 92 4.44 -7.70 15.08
CA GLY A 92 4.70 -7.91 13.65
C GLY A 92 6.15 -8.29 13.31
N GLY A 93 6.97 -8.64 14.32
CA GLY A 93 8.41 -8.88 14.17
C GLY A 93 8.77 -10.08 13.29
N ALA A 94 7.85 -11.04 13.12
CA ALA A 94 8.07 -12.23 12.27
C ALA A 94 8.20 -11.88 10.78
N ALA A 95 7.69 -10.70 10.36
CA ALA A 95 7.83 -10.20 9.00
C ALA A 95 9.29 -10.00 8.56
N GLY A 96 10.22 -9.98 9.52
CA GLY A 96 11.64 -9.77 9.26
C GLY A 96 11.96 -8.30 8.97
N GLY A 97 13.06 -8.04 8.27
CA GLY A 97 13.45 -6.71 7.80
C GLY A 97 12.70 -6.29 6.52
N HIS A 98 13.05 -5.12 6.00
CA HIS A 98 12.57 -4.66 4.70
C HIS A 98 13.00 -5.66 3.62
N TYR A 99 12.20 -5.79 2.56
CA TYR A 99 12.53 -6.66 1.43
C TYR A 99 13.77 -6.13 0.71
N ASP A 100 14.86 -6.90 0.75
CA ASP A 100 16.16 -6.50 0.21
C ASP A 100 16.84 -7.66 -0.53
N PRO A 101 16.32 -8.03 -1.72
CA PRO A 101 16.86 -9.16 -2.49
C PRO A 101 18.28 -8.91 -3.01
N LYS A 102 18.76 -7.66 -2.99
CA LYS A 102 20.08 -7.25 -3.49
C LYS A 102 21.10 -7.02 -2.35
N ASP A 103 20.74 -7.32 -1.11
CA ASP A 103 21.59 -7.18 0.09
C ASP A 103 22.22 -5.78 0.23
N LYS A 104 21.45 -4.74 -0.11
CA LYS A 104 21.86 -3.33 -0.06
C LYS A 104 22.12 -2.83 1.36
N LYS A 105 21.37 -3.33 2.35
CA LYS A 105 21.51 -2.98 3.79
C LYS A 105 21.45 -1.47 4.04
N SER A 106 20.64 -0.76 3.26
CA SER A 106 20.46 0.67 3.37
C SER A 106 19.02 1.01 3.07
N HIS A 107 18.44 1.91 3.84
CA HIS A 107 17.11 2.44 3.60
C HIS A 107 17.21 3.78 2.86
N GLN A 108 16.68 3.84 1.63
CA GLN A 108 16.81 5.01 0.74
C GLN A 108 15.52 5.36 0.00
N GLY A 109 14.39 4.81 0.46
CA GLY A 109 13.08 5.14 -0.07
C GLY A 109 12.76 4.55 -1.45
N PRO A 110 11.60 4.94 -2.00
CA PRO A 110 11.03 4.28 -3.19
C PRO A 110 11.68 4.66 -4.52
N TYR A 111 12.64 5.59 -4.53
CA TYR A 111 13.17 6.19 -5.77
C TYR A 111 14.69 6.01 -5.95
N SER A 112 15.38 5.35 -5.01
CA SER A 112 16.81 5.05 -5.10
C SER A 112 17.04 3.56 -5.30
N ASP A 113 17.88 3.18 -6.26
CA ASP A 113 18.28 1.78 -6.47
C ASP A 113 19.33 1.26 -5.49
N ASP A 114 19.81 2.13 -4.59
CA ASP A 114 20.84 1.82 -3.61
C ASP A 114 20.29 1.44 -2.23
N GLY A 115 18.98 1.56 -2.03
CA GLY A 115 18.29 1.10 -0.83
C GLY A 115 17.53 -0.21 -0.99
N HIS A 116 16.88 -0.67 0.09
CA HIS A 116 16.01 -1.83 0.08
C HIS A 116 14.96 -1.70 -1.05
N LEU A 117 14.63 -2.82 -1.68
CA LEU A 117 13.61 -2.83 -2.74
C LEU A 117 12.20 -2.62 -2.17
N GLY A 118 11.99 -3.03 -0.92
CA GLY A 118 10.73 -2.89 -0.20
C GLY A 118 10.45 -1.52 0.41
N ASP A 119 11.31 -0.52 0.19
CA ASP A 119 11.03 0.84 0.64
C ASP A 119 9.94 1.45 -0.26
N LEU A 120 8.76 1.76 0.30
CA LEU A 120 7.62 2.33 -0.42
C LEU A 120 7.48 3.83 -0.06
N PRO A 121 6.68 4.61 -0.81
CA PRO A 121 6.31 5.94 -0.33
C PRO A 121 5.53 5.84 0.98
N ALA A 122 5.78 6.76 1.90
CA ALA A 122 5.10 6.84 3.20
C ALA A 122 3.57 6.88 3.03
N LEU A 123 2.87 6.21 3.95
CA LEU A 123 1.41 6.17 3.99
C LEU A 123 0.90 7.43 4.71
N PHE A 124 -0.02 8.16 4.08
CA PHE A 124 -0.68 9.31 4.72
C PHE A 124 -2.04 8.91 5.30
N VAL A 125 -2.21 9.19 6.60
CA VAL A 125 -3.45 9.03 7.35
C VAL A 125 -4.02 10.41 7.64
N ASN A 126 -5.29 10.64 7.28
CA ASN A 126 -5.96 11.92 7.49
C ASN A 126 -6.40 12.12 8.96
N GLY A 127 -6.97 13.29 9.27
CA GLY A 127 -7.43 13.64 10.62
C GLY A 127 -8.55 12.76 11.19
N ASP A 128 -9.26 12.01 10.33
CA ASP A 128 -10.30 11.05 10.74
C ASP A 128 -9.74 9.63 10.92
N GLY A 129 -8.41 9.46 10.81
CA GLY A 129 -7.73 8.18 10.94
C GLY A 129 -7.84 7.28 9.71
N HIS A 130 -8.14 7.84 8.53
CA HIS A 130 -8.29 7.10 7.28
C HIS A 130 -7.07 7.28 6.36
N ALA A 131 -6.58 6.18 5.79
CA ALA A 131 -5.59 6.20 4.72
C ALA A 131 -6.24 5.71 3.41
N THR A 132 -6.46 6.66 2.49
CA THR A 132 -7.09 6.42 1.17
C THR A 132 -6.27 7.00 0.01
N HIS A 133 -5.14 7.65 0.30
CA HIS A 133 -4.28 8.24 -0.72
C HIS A 133 -3.42 7.15 -1.34
N PRO A 134 -3.53 6.89 -2.66
CA PRO A 134 -2.73 5.86 -3.31
C PRO A 134 -1.27 6.31 -3.45
N VAL A 135 -0.36 5.34 -3.40
CA VAL A 135 1.08 5.54 -3.61
C VAL A 135 1.57 4.62 -4.72
N LEU A 136 2.60 5.04 -5.46
CA LEU A 136 3.22 4.25 -6.52
C LEU A 136 4.56 3.71 -6.05
N ALA A 137 4.79 2.41 -6.24
CA ALA A 137 6.07 1.76 -6.01
C ALA A 137 6.77 1.50 -7.35
N PRO A 138 7.58 2.44 -7.87
CA PRO A 138 8.04 2.40 -9.26
C PRO A 138 9.14 1.39 -9.54
N ARG A 139 9.76 0.86 -8.48
CA ARG A 139 10.85 -0.13 -8.56
C ARG A 139 10.37 -1.57 -8.47
N LEU A 140 9.10 -1.79 -8.14
CA LEU A 140 8.52 -3.10 -7.85
C LEU A 140 7.56 -3.53 -8.97
N GLU A 141 7.58 -4.82 -9.25
CA GLU A 141 6.55 -5.52 -10.03
C GLU A 141 5.57 -6.23 -9.09
N LEU A 142 4.38 -6.59 -9.57
CA LEU A 142 3.37 -7.26 -8.72
C LEU A 142 3.90 -8.59 -8.15
N SER A 143 4.75 -9.29 -8.89
CA SER A 143 5.36 -10.55 -8.48
C SER A 143 6.33 -10.42 -7.29
N ASP A 144 6.93 -9.25 -7.06
CA ASP A 144 7.81 -9.00 -5.93
C ASP A 144 7.06 -9.04 -4.58
N PHE A 145 5.75 -8.81 -4.61
CA PHE A 145 4.90 -8.82 -3.42
C PHE A 145 4.50 -10.24 -2.99
N HIS A 146 4.66 -11.26 -3.84
CA HIS A 146 4.26 -12.62 -3.50
C HIS A 146 5.07 -13.17 -2.31
N ASP A 147 4.34 -13.78 -1.37
CA ASP A 147 4.91 -14.35 -0.14
C ASP A 147 5.74 -13.32 0.67
N ARG A 148 5.16 -12.13 0.84
CA ARG A 148 5.71 -11.02 1.64
C ARG A 148 4.67 -10.48 2.60
N ALA A 149 5.02 -9.45 3.36
CA ALA A 149 4.08 -8.69 4.17
C ALA A 149 4.23 -7.20 3.93
N VAL A 150 3.12 -6.46 3.84
CA VAL A 150 3.15 -5.00 3.99
C VAL A 150 3.09 -4.64 5.47
N VAL A 151 3.88 -3.66 5.90
CA VAL A 151 3.94 -3.20 7.29
C VAL A 151 3.76 -1.68 7.32
N VAL A 152 2.88 -1.24 8.22
CA VAL A 152 2.69 0.18 8.58
C VAL A 152 3.37 0.41 9.93
N HIS A 153 4.21 1.43 10.00
CA HIS A 153 4.97 1.82 11.18
C HIS A 153 4.26 2.90 11.99
N GLN A 154 4.65 3.09 13.25
CA GLN A 154 4.10 4.11 14.13
C GLN A 154 4.54 5.52 13.73
N GLY A 155 5.84 5.68 13.45
CA GLY A 155 6.45 6.92 12.98
C GLY A 155 6.39 7.04 11.46
N GLY A 156 6.84 8.19 10.96
CA GLY A 156 6.94 8.47 9.52
C GLY A 156 8.13 7.79 8.85
N ASP A 157 8.55 8.35 7.72
CA ASP A 157 9.70 7.87 6.96
C ASP A 157 10.37 9.05 6.24
N ASN A 158 11.66 9.27 6.51
CA ASN A 158 12.48 10.29 5.86
C ASN A 158 13.36 9.73 4.72
N TYR A 159 13.22 8.45 4.39
CA TYR A 159 13.95 7.71 3.36
C TYR A 159 15.47 7.69 3.56
N SER A 160 15.90 7.68 4.82
CA SER A 160 17.32 7.70 5.21
C SER A 160 17.51 6.87 6.48
N ASP A 161 18.71 6.32 6.66
CA ASP A 161 19.13 5.70 7.93
C ASP A 161 19.60 6.73 8.98
N GLU A 162 19.60 8.01 8.61
CA GLU A 162 19.96 9.14 9.46
C GLU A 162 18.83 10.18 9.51
N PRO A 163 18.53 10.78 10.68
CA PRO A 163 19.20 10.58 11.98
C PRO A 163 18.77 9.30 12.72
N GLU A 164 17.70 8.64 12.26
CA GLU A 164 17.22 7.38 12.83
C GLU A 164 17.22 6.30 11.74
N ALA A 165 17.61 5.09 12.11
CA ALA A 165 17.66 3.96 11.18
C ALA A 165 16.27 3.68 10.58
N LEU A 166 16.25 3.18 9.33
CA LEU A 166 15.03 2.78 8.64
C LEU A 166 13.96 3.89 8.61
N GLY A 167 14.39 5.13 8.34
CA GLY A 167 13.47 6.24 8.11
C GLY A 167 12.88 6.88 9.37
N GLY A 168 13.17 6.35 10.56
CA GLY A 168 12.52 6.76 11.81
C GLY A 168 11.10 6.19 12.00
N GLY A 169 10.73 5.11 11.29
CA GLY A 169 9.41 4.50 11.41
C GLY A 169 9.15 3.87 12.79
N GLY A 170 10.18 3.33 13.44
CA GLY A 170 10.06 2.76 14.79
C GLY A 170 9.14 1.53 14.84
N ALA A 171 8.21 1.51 15.81
CA ALA A 171 7.35 0.35 16.07
C ALA A 171 6.42 0.02 14.88
N ARG A 172 6.01 -1.25 14.76
CA ARG A 172 5.06 -1.73 13.75
C ARG A 172 3.66 -1.67 14.35
N VAL A 173 2.70 -1.05 13.66
CA VAL A 173 1.32 -0.87 14.16
C VAL A 173 0.30 -1.66 13.38
N ALA A 174 0.54 -1.91 12.08
CA ALA A 174 -0.31 -2.77 11.27
C ALA A 174 0.50 -3.60 10.27
N CYS A 175 -0.02 -4.75 9.89
CA CYS A 175 0.64 -5.68 8.98
C CYS A 175 -0.38 -6.49 8.18
N GLY A 176 -0.07 -6.78 6.92
CA GLY A 176 -0.87 -7.65 6.07
C GLY A 176 0.01 -8.62 5.29
N VAL A 177 -0.25 -9.93 5.41
CA VAL A 177 0.44 -10.96 4.63
C VAL A 177 -0.13 -11.00 3.22
N ILE A 178 0.74 -10.89 2.21
CA ILE A 178 0.38 -10.98 0.80
C ILE A 178 0.50 -12.44 0.39
N ARG A 179 -0.61 -12.98 -0.13
CA ARG A 179 -0.64 -14.30 -0.76
C ARG A 179 -0.83 -14.14 -2.27
N PRO A 180 -0.18 -14.99 -3.09
CA PRO A 180 -0.38 -15.01 -4.54
C PRO A 180 -1.80 -15.40 -4.93
#